data_AF-A0A962M7Q9-F1
#
_entry.id   AF-A0A962M7Q9-F1
#
_cell.length_a   1.000
_cell.length_b   1.000
_cell.length_c   1.000
_cell.angle_alpha   90.00
_cell.angle_beta   90.00
_cell.angle_gamma   90.00
#
_symmetry.space_group_name_H-M   'P 1'
#
loop_
_entity.id
_entity.type
_entity.pdbx_description
1 polymer ?
#
loop_
_entity_poly.entity_id
_entity_poly.type
_entity_poly.pdbx_seq_one_letter_code
_entity_poly.pdbx_strand_id
1 'polypeptide(L)'
;MSTIKIRRGNNASLPSGGTVAGEPRFSTDTGQFYIDDGTNNIEITPNTTNVAAAGALMDSECTSLADVKALDQSVVSGASPTFSTANMTDATNKRFMTDAQETVLDNTSGTNTGDESAATTSAAGIVELATGAETVTGTDTGRAVTPDGLTDRLASPGDIGGTAAGDVNYVTGIGTVSALGNLGATEAIDWS
;
A
#
# COMPACT_ATOMS: atom_id res chain seq x y z
N MET A 1 -51.71 -54.72 -7.88
CA MET A 1 -50.64 -54.01 -7.15
C MET A 1 -50.00 -54.99 -6.20
N SER A 2 -48.69 -55.24 -6.31
CA SER A 2 -47.98 -56.08 -5.34
C SER A 2 -47.68 -55.25 -4.11
N THR A 3 -48.11 -55.70 -2.93
CA THR A 3 -47.80 -55.03 -1.65
C THR A 3 -46.53 -55.62 -1.06
N ILE A 4 -45.62 -54.77 -0.59
CA ILE A 4 -44.46 -55.19 0.19
C ILE A 4 -44.95 -55.71 1.55
N LYS A 5 -44.53 -56.93 1.91
CA LYS A 5 -44.79 -57.49 3.24
C LYS A 5 -43.65 -57.09 4.16
N ILE A 6 -43.97 -56.57 5.35
CA ILE A 6 -43.01 -56.20 6.38
C ILE A 6 -43.24 -57.12 7.58
N ARG A 7 -42.19 -57.77 8.08
CA ARG A 7 -42.29 -58.47 9.37
C ARG A 7 -42.40 -57.45 10.49
N ARG A 8 -43.35 -57.62 11.40
CA ARG A 8 -43.57 -56.71 12.53
C ARG A 8 -43.70 -57.47 13.83
N GLY A 9 -43.29 -56.85 14.93
CA GLY A 9 -43.42 -57.37 16.28
C GLY A 9 -42.55 -56.59 17.25
N ASN A 10 -42.55 -56.96 18.52
CA ASN A 10 -41.60 -56.41 19.50
C ASN A 10 -40.17 -56.80 19.10
N ASN A 11 -39.17 -56.00 19.44
CA ASN A 11 -37.78 -56.20 19.03
C ASN A 11 -37.25 -57.60 19.38
N ALA A 12 -37.61 -58.13 20.55
CA ALA A 12 -37.25 -59.47 21.00
C ALA A 12 -37.94 -60.61 20.21
N SER A 13 -39.03 -60.31 19.52
CA SER A 13 -39.80 -61.24 18.70
C SER A 13 -39.52 -61.10 17.21
N LEU A 14 -38.70 -60.11 16.81
CA LEU A 14 -38.19 -60.04 15.45
C LEU A 14 -37.17 -61.17 15.23
N PRO A 15 -37.19 -61.82 14.06
CA PRO A 15 -36.21 -62.85 13.74
C PRO A 15 -34.78 -62.31 13.83
N SER A 16 -33.83 -63.17 14.20
CA SER A 16 -32.41 -62.81 14.22
C SER A 16 -31.94 -62.40 12.81
N GLY A 17 -30.85 -61.63 12.75
CA GLY A 17 -30.20 -61.32 11.49
C GLY A 17 -29.76 -62.58 10.74
N GLY A 18 -29.63 -62.46 9.41
CA GLY A 18 -29.20 -63.54 8.53
C GLY A 18 -30.27 -64.61 8.23
N THR A 19 -31.54 -64.33 8.55
CA THR A 19 -32.63 -65.28 8.21
C THR A 19 -33.00 -65.17 6.74
N VAL A 20 -33.16 -63.95 6.22
CA VAL A 20 -33.49 -63.68 4.81
C VAL A 20 -32.93 -62.30 4.44
N ALA A 21 -31.84 -62.26 3.66
CA ALA A 21 -31.26 -61.01 3.20
C ALA A 21 -32.26 -60.14 2.41
N GLY A 22 -32.26 -58.84 2.68
CA GLY A 22 -33.12 -57.84 2.05
C GLY A 22 -34.53 -57.73 2.64
N GLU A 23 -34.86 -58.49 3.68
CA GLU A 23 -36.20 -58.47 4.26
C GLU A 23 -36.47 -57.24 5.14
N PRO A 24 -37.55 -56.48 4.87
CA PRO A 24 -38.02 -55.40 5.73
C PRO A 24 -38.58 -55.88 7.08
N ARG A 25 -38.12 -55.28 8.17
CA ARG A 25 -38.61 -55.56 9.53
C ARG A 25 -38.94 -54.28 10.27
N PHE A 26 -39.98 -54.30 11.09
CA PHE A 26 -40.39 -53.17 11.93
C PHE A 26 -40.60 -53.60 13.37
N SER A 27 -39.89 -52.92 14.28
CA SER A 27 -40.01 -53.11 15.71
C SER A 27 -41.11 -52.21 16.26
N THR A 28 -42.18 -52.81 16.80
CA THR A 28 -43.35 -52.05 17.27
C THR A 28 -43.14 -51.38 18.63
N ASP A 29 -42.19 -51.86 19.43
CA ASP A 29 -41.85 -51.31 20.74
C ASP A 29 -40.72 -50.26 20.65
N THR A 30 -39.75 -50.41 19.75
CA THR A 30 -38.71 -49.38 19.52
C THR A 30 -39.07 -48.38 18.42
N GLY A 31 -40.07 -48.68 17.59
CA GLY A 31 -40.45 -47.86 16.44
C GLY A 31 -39.43 -47.88 15.29
N GLN A 32 -38.44 -48.75 15.36
CA GLN A 32 -37.32 -48.79 14.41
C GLN A 32 -37.62 -49.71 13.22
N PHE A 33 -37.15 -49.31 12.05
CA PHE A 33 -37.22 -50.10 10.82
C PHE A 33 -35.84 -50.68 10.50
N TYR A 34 -35.80 -51.93 10.05
CA TYR A 34 -34.57 -52.65 9.77
C TYR A 34 -34.63 -53.33 8.40
N ILE A 35 -33.44 -53.60 7.84
CA ILE A 35 -33.26 -54.55 6.75
C ILE A 35 -32.29 -55.63 7.24
N ASP A 36 -32.63 -56.89 7.01
CA ASP A 36 -31.68 -57.99 7.20
C ASP A 36 -30.59 -57.91 6.11
N ASP A 37 -29.34 -57.68 6.45
CA ASP A 37 -28.23 -57.60 5.48
C ASP A 37 -27.67 -58.98 5.08
N GLY A 38 -28.28 -60.07 5.58
CA GLY A 38 -27.81 -61.44 5.41
C GLY A 38 -26.93 -61.93 6.58
N THR A 39 -26.59 -61.06 7.53
CA THR A 39 -25.86 -61.40 8.76
C THR A 39 -26.55 -60.82 10.00
N ASN A 40 -26.96 -59.56 9.94
CA ASN A 40 -27.54 -58.77 11.03
C ASN A 40 -28.82 -58.07 10.58
N ASN A 41 -29.67 -57.73 11.55
CA ASN A 41 -30.73 -56.73 11.32
C ASN A 41 -30.09 -55.35 11.37
N ILE A 42 -29.93 -54.69 10.22
CA ILE A 42 -29.36 -53.35 10.14
C ILE A 42 -30.47 -52.34 10.33
N GLU A 43 -30.36 -51.57 11.41
CA GLU A 43 -31.27 -50.48 11.71
C GLU A 43 -31.14 -49.37 10.68
N ILE A 44 -32.24 -49.00 10.05
CA ILE A 44 -32.30 -47.86 9.13
C ILE A 44 -32.61 -46.61 9.96
N THR A 45 -31.62 -46.20 10.76
CA THR A 45 -31.70 -45.01 11.59
C THR A 45 -30.39 -44.24 11.53
N PRO A 46 -30.43 -42.90 11.35
CA PRO A 46 -29.26 -42.07 11.59
C PRO A 46 -28.79 -42.23 13.03
N ASN A 47 -27.56 -42.66 13.24
CA ASN A 47 -26.95 -42.81 14.55
C ASN A 47 -25.61 -42.07 14.57
N THR A 48 -25.08 -41.80 15.76
CA THR A 48 -23.84 -41.01 15.94
C THR A 48 -22.68 -41.53 15.11
N THR A 49 -22.58 -42.84 14.89
CA THR A 49 -21.50 -43.46 14.09
C THR A 49 -21.69 -43.21 12.60
N ASN A 50 -22.88 -43.45 12.05
CA ASN A 50 -23.12 -43.29 10.61
C ASN A 50 -23.19 -41.82 10.19
N VAL A 51 -23.67 -40.91 11.06
CA VAL A 51 -23.64 -39.47 10.79
C VAL A 51 -22.23 -38.90 10.91
N ALA A 52 -21.39 -39.41 11.82
CA ALA A 52 -19.98 -39.04 11.90
C ALA A 52 -19.19 -39.57 10.69
N ALA A 53 -19.46 -40.79 10.23
CA ALA A 53 -18.85 -41.33 9.01
C ALA A 53 -19.26 -40.55 7.76
N ALA A 54 -20.54 -40.19 7.64
CA ALA A 54 -21.02 -39.31 6.56
C ALA A 54 -20.40 -37.90 6.64
N GLY A 55 -20.28 -37.34 7.85
CA GLY A 55 -19.58 -36.08 8.10
C GLY A 55 -18.10 -36.16 7.74
N ALA A 56 -17.42 -37.27 8.06
CA ALA A 56 -16.02 -37.49 7.68
C ALA A 56 -15.84 -37.59 6.15
N LEU A 57 -16.81 -38.16 5.43
CA LEU A 57 -16.82 -38.13 3.96
C LEU A 57 -16.96 -36.69 3.44
N MET A 58 -17.86 -35.88 4.00
CA MET A 58 -18.01 -34.47 3.63
C MET A 58 -16.75 -33.66 3.96
N ASP A 59 -16.15 -33.89 5.12
CA ASP A 59 -14.91 -33.25 5.55
C ASP A 59 -13.73 -33.68 4.68
N SER A 60 -13.74 -34.90 4.13
CA SER A 60 -12.67 -35.39 3.25
C SER A 60 -12.66 -34.72 1.86
N GLU A 61 -13.80 -34.18 1.41
CA GLU A 61 -13.86 -33.36 0.18
C GLU A 61 -13.26 -31.97 0.39
N CYS A 62 -13.17 -31.51 1.65
CA CYS A 62 -12.49 -30.28 2.04
C CYS A 62 -11.20 -30.60 2.81
N THR A 63 -10.13 -30.90 2.06
CA THR A 63 -8.80 -31.25 2.63
C THR A 63 -8.27 -30.23 3.65
N SER A 64 -8.72 -28.97 3.57
CA SER A 64 -8.35 -27.85 4.45
C SER A 64 -9.49 -27.39 5.37
N LEU A 65 -10.35 -28.28 5.86
CA LEU A 65 -11.44 -27.90 6.75
C LEU A 65 -10.96 -27.17 8.03
N ALA A 66 -9.76 -27.49 8.52
CA ALA A 66 -9.16 -26.77 9.64
C ALA A 66 -8.92 -25.29 9.30
N ASP A 67 -8.43 -25.00 8.10
CA ASP A 67 -8.19 -23.63 7.62
C ASP A 67 -9.52 -22.89 7.37
N VAL A 68 -10.53 -23.59 6.86
CA VAL A 68 -11.89 -23.03 6.69
C VAL A 68 -12.51 -22.69 8.04
N LYS A 69 -12.32 -23.53 9.07
CA LYS A 69 -12.75 -23.24 10.44
C LYS A 69 -11.95 -22.10 11.09
N ALA A 70 -10.69 -21.91 10.69
CA ALA A 70 -9.86 -20.80 11.14
C ALA A 70 -10.29 -19.46 10.55
N LEU A 71 -11.09 -19.46 9.47
CA LEU A 71 -11.80 -18.29 8.98
C LEU A 71 -13.00 -17.98 9.91
N ASP A 72 -12.70 -17.53 11.13
CA ASP A 72 -13.69 -17.14 12.15
C ASP A 72 -14.20 -15.69 11.94
N GLN A 73 -14.52 -15.39 10.68
CA GLN A 73 -15.04 -14.07 10.28
C GLN A 73 -15.91 -14.20 9.04
N SER A 74 -16.87 -13.29 8.90
CA SER A 74 -17.76 -13.27 7.74
C SER A 74 -17.05 -12.75 6.49
N VAL A 75 -17.27 -13.41 5.35
CA VAL A 75 -16.74 -13.03 4.03
C VAL A 75 -17.85 -12.81 3.00
N VAL A 76 -19.10 -12.67 3.43
CA VAL A 76 -20.23 -12.39 2.54
C VAL A 76 -20.25 -10.92 2.10
N SER A 77 -21.04 -10.60 1.08
CA SER A 77 -21.21 -9.21 0.63
C SER A 77 -21.65 -8.31 1.79
N GLY A 78 -20.94 -7.20 1.99
CA GLY A 78 -21.17 -6.26 3.09
C GLY A 78 -20.49 -6.63 4.41
N ALA A 79 -19.85 -7.80 4.52
CA ALA A 79 -19.00 -8.11 5.66
C ALA A 79 -17.72 -7.24 5.66
N SER A 80 -17.14 -7.05 6.84
CA SER A 80 -15.86 -6.34 7.03
C SER A 80 -14.85 -7.27 7.71
N PRO A 81 -14.36 -8.31 7.03
CA PRO A 81 -13.32 -9.18 7.56
C PRO A 81 -12.04 -8.40 7.91
N THR A 82 -11.37 -8.75 9.00
CA THR A 82 -10.14 -8.09 9.44
C THR A 82 -8.92 -8.91 9.06
N PHE A 83 -8.20 -8.47 8.03
CA PHE A 83 -6.91 -9.06 7.65
C PHE A 83 -5.77 -8.19 8.19
N SER A 84 -5.18 -8.59 9.31
CA SER A 84 -3.98 -7.96 9.86
C SER A 84 -2.74 -8.35 9.05
N THR A 85 -1.74 -7.47 9.00
CA THR A 85 -0.41 -7.79 8.45
C THR A 85 0.27 -8.95 9.18
N ALA A 86 -0.15 -9.27 10.41
CA ALA A 86 0.38 -10.40 11.18
C ALA A 86 0.21 -11.77 10.48
N ASN A 87 -0.83 -11.92 9.65
CA ASN A 87 -1.15 -13.17 8.97
C ASN A 87 -0.74 -13.18 7.49
N MET A 88 -0.14 -12.08 7.01
CA MET A 88 0.41 -11.99 5.65
C MET A 88 1.88 -12.39 5.72
N THR A 89 2.24 -13.59 5.24
CA THR A 89 3.65 -14.00 5.17
C THR A 89 4.40 -13.08 4.19
N ASP A 90 5.42 -12.39 4.70
CA ASP A 90 6.28 -11.53 3.90
C ASP A 90 6.86 -12.28 2.68
N ALA A 91 6.62 -11.74 1.50
CA ALA A 91 7.21 -12.16 0.25
C ALA A 91 7.15 -11.00 -0.76
N THR A 92 8.03 -11.06 -1.76
CA THR A 92 8.07 -10.12 -2.90
C THR A 92 6.67 -9.94 -3.49
N ASN A 93 6.22 -8.69 -3.62
CA ASN A 93 4.88 -8.29 -4.12
C ASN A 93 3.65 -8.80 -3.33
N LYS A 94 3.77 -9.23 -2.07
CA LYS A 94 2.61 -9.71 -1.26
C LYS A 94 2.19 -8.80 -0.11
N ARG A 95 2.92 -7.72 0.16
CA ARG A 95 2.46 -6.68 1.09
C ARG A 95 1.23 -6.02 0.47
N PHE A 96 0.42 -5.29 1.25
CA PHE A 96 -0.74 -4.55 0.71
C PHE A 96 -0.40 -3.50 -0.38
N MET A 97 0.89 -3.39 -0.75
CA MET A 97 1.46 -2.58 -1.82
C MET A 97 2.39 -3.49 -2.66
N THR A 98 2.39 -3.30 -3.98
CA THR A 98 3.33 -3.98 -4.90
C THR A 98 4.74 -3.41 -4.75
N ASP A 99 5.79 -4.14 -5.17
CA ASP A 99 7.18 -3.65 -5.17
C ASP A 99 7.32 -2.36 -5.99
N ALA A 100 6.53 -2.20 -7.05
CA ALA A 100 6.48 -0.98 -7.83
C ALA A 100 5.89 0.20 -7.03
N GLN A 101 4.89 -0.06 -6.19
CA GLN A 101 4.32 0.93 -5.29
C GLN A 101 5.21 1.20 -4.07
N GLU A 102 5.92 0.20 -3.55
CA GLU A 102 6.98 0.34 -2.53
C GLU A 102 8.12 1.22 -3.08
N THR A 103 8.57 0.95 -4.31
CA THR A 103 9.54 1.79 -5.03
C THR A 103 9.04 3.21 -5.24
N VAL A 104 7.77 3.39 -5.61
CA VAL A 104 7.18 4.74 -5.75
C VAL A 104 7.13 5.44 -4.39
N LEU A 105 6.73 4.76 -3.31
CA LEU A 105 6.77 5.33 -1.98
C LEU A 105 8.18 5.65 -1.53
N ASP A 106 9.17 4.78 -1.74
CA ASP A 106 10.58 5.06 -1.43
C ASP A 106 11.06 6.30 -2.18
N ASN A 107 10.72 6.41 -3.47
CA ASN A 107 11.07 7.56 -4.30
C ASN A 107 10.36 8.86 -3.88
N THR A 108 9.15 8.77 -3.32
CA THR A 108 8.37 9.94 -2.87
C THR A 108 8.63 10.26 -1.39
N SER A 109 9.10 9.28 -0.61
CA SER A 109 9.34 9.35 0.83
C SER A 109 10.80 9.63 1.20
N GLY A 110 11.72 9.68 0.21
CA GLY A 110 13.15 9.87 0.42
C GLY A 110 13.78 11.07 -0.30
N THR A 111 13.00 12.04 -0.79
CA THR A 111 13.54 13.28 -1.41
C THR A 111 12.78 14.57 -1.04
N ASN A 112 12.06 14.54 0.09
CA ASN A 112 11.75 15.77 0.83
C ASN A 112 11.73 15.51 2.35
N THR A 113 12.69 14.70 2.83
CA THR A 113 12.85 14.37 4.26
C THR A 113 13.70 15.39 5.00
N GLY A 114 14.35 16.32 4.29
CA GLY A 114 15.21 17.36 4.86
C GLY A 114 16.64 16.88 5.13
N ASP A 115 17.00 15.69 4.66
CA ASP A 115 18.34 15.08 4.73
C ASP A 115 19.05 15.01 3.36
N GLU A 116 18.43 15.56 2.31
CA GLU A 116 19.05 15.70 1.02
C GLU A 116 20.34 16.50 1.16
N SER A 117 21.44 15.99 0.61
CA SER A 117 22.72 16.67 0.71
C SER A 117 22.67 18.03 0.01
N ALA A 118 23.13 19.06 0.73
CA ALA A 118 23.30 20.39 0.16
C ALA A 118 24.24 20.34 -1.05
N ALA A 119 23.94 21.15 -2.07
CA ALA A 119 24.85 21.30 -3.19
C ALA A 119 26.17 21.91 -2.72
N THR A 120 27.26 21.47 -3.34
CA THR A 120 28.58 22.07 -3.17
C THR A 120 29.17 22.37 -4.53
N THR A 121 30.32 23.04 -4.58
CA THR A 121 31.04 23.26 -5.83
C THR A 121 31.52 21.97 -6.50
N SER A 122 31.58 20.87 -5.75
CA SER A 122 32.12 19.58 -6.22
C SER A 122 31.07 18.47 -6.30
N ALA A 123 29.85 18.71 -5.82
CA ALA A 123 28.77 17.73 -5.80
C ALA A 123 27.42 18.43 -6.04
N ALA A 124 26.63 17.89 -6.96
CA ALA A 124 25.25 18.32 -7.14
C ALA A 124 24.42 18.00 -5.90
N GLY A 125 23.42 18.83 -5.62
CA GLY A 125 22.53 18.69 -4.46
C GLY A 125 21.43 19.74 -4.51
N ILE A 126 20.71 19.90 -3.40
CA ILE A 126 19.68 20.93 -3.26
C ILE A 126 20.28 22.27 -2.80
N VAL A 127 19.67 23.38 -3.19
CA VAL A 127 20.05 24.74 -2.77
C VAL A 127 18.79 25.51 -2.33
N GLU A 128 18.94 26.34 -1.31
CA GLU A 128 17.91 27.33 -0.95
C GLU A 128 18.04 28.58 -1.84
N LEU A 129 16.93 29.25 -2.14
CA LEU A 129 16.95 30.53 -2.87
C LEU A 129 17.35 31.67 -1.93
N ALA A 130 18.25 32.54 -2.39
CA ALA A 130 18.64 33.74 -1.67
C ALA A 130 17.51 34.78 -1.67
N THR A 131 17.32 35.43 -0.54
CA THR A 131 16.49 36.64 -0.40
C THR A 131 17.20 37.87 -1.00
N GLY A 132 16.46 38.94 -1.28
CA GLY A 132 17.03 40.21 -1.77
C GLY A 132 18.16 40.74 -0.89
N ALA A 133 17.97 40.76 0.44
CA ALA A 133 18.98 41.21 1.39
C ALA A 133 20.27 40.37 1.37
N GLU A 134 20.13 39.05 1.22
CA GLU A 134 21.28 38.14 1.10
C GLU A 134 22.04 38.39 -0.22
N THR A 135 21.32 38.61 -1.32
CA THR A 135 21.95 38.93 -2.61
C THR A 135 22.65 40.29 -2.65
N VAL A 136 22.14 41.30 -1.93
CA VAL A 136 22.80 42.60 -1.77
C VAL A 136 24.04 42.48 -0.89
N THR A 137 23.96 41.71 0.21
CA THR A 137 25.07 41.49 1.15
C THR A 137 26.18 40.63 0.50
N GLY A 138 25.80 39.62 -0.29
CA GLY A 138 26.71 38.85 -1.14
C GLY A 138 27.70 37.95 -0.40
N THR A 139 27.46 37.62 0.87
CA THR A 139 28.37 36.80 1.70
C THR A 139 28.01 35.31 1.72
N ASP A 140 26.77 34.95 1.42
CA ASP A 140 26.30 33.57 1.44
C ASP A 140 26.75 32.82 0.17
N THR A 141 27.40 31.67 0.35
CA THR A 141 27.88 30.81 -0.74
C THR A 141 27.04 29.56 -0.95
N GLY A 142 26.03 29.32 -0.10
CA GLY A 142 25.18 28.13 -0.13
C GLY A 142 23.83 28.33 -0.81
N ARG A 143 23.43 29.58 -1.08
CA ARG A 143 22.13 29.92 -1.69
C ARG A 143 22.26 30.32 -3.16
N ALA A 144 21.24 29.99 -3.95
CA ALA A 144 21.15 30.39 -5.35
C ALA A 144 20.50 31.77 -5.50
N VAL A 145 21.11 32.62 -6.33
CA VAL A 145 20.55 33.95 -6.66
C VAL A 145 19.29 33.81 -7.53
N THR A 146 18.29 34.64 -7.26
CA THR A 146 17.09 34.77 -8.10
C THR A 146 17.19 35.99 -9.01
N PRO A 147 16.42 36.07 -10.12
CA PRO A 147 16.36 37.29 -10.93
C PRO A 147 15.97 38.55 -10.14
N ASP A 148 15.11 38.39 -9.12
CA ASP A 148 14.71 39.46 -8.20
C ASP A 148 15.90 39.94 -7.35
N GLY A 149 16.61 39.02 -6.69
CA GLY A 149 17.82 39.36 -5.93
C GLY A 149 18.96 39.90 -6.79
N LEU A 150 19.08 39.48 -8.05
CA LEU A 150 20.00 40.10 -9.01
C LEU A 150 19.61 41.56 -9.28
N THR A 151 18.31 41.83 -9.40
CA THR A 151 17.79 43.19 -9.56
C THR A 151 18.09 44.05 -8.33
N ASP A 152 17.89 43.52 -7.12
CA ASP A 152 18.21 44.20 -5.87
C ASP A 152 19.70 44.55 -5.77
N ARG A 153 20.58 43.60 -6.10
CA ARG A 153 22.03 43.83 -6.10
C ARG A 153 22.45 44.89 -7.12
N LEU A 154 21.79 44.93 -8.29
CA LEU A 154 22.09 45.88 -9.35
C LEU A 154 21.50 47.28 -9.06
N ALA A 155 20.43 47.37 -8.28
CA ALA A 155 19.86 48.63 -7.81
C ALA A 155 20.65 49.24 -6.63
N SER A 156 21.39 48.42 -5.89
CA SER A 156 22.28 48.84 -4.80
C SER A 156 23.69 48.29 -5.00
N PRO A 157 24.43 48.73 -6.04
CA PRO A 157 25.87 48.49 -6.11
C PRO A 157 26.54 49.15 -4.88
N GLY A 158 27.71 48.67 -4.46
CA GLY A 158 28.54 49.38 -3.45
C GLY A 158 29.11 50.71 -3.96
N ASP A 159 30.33 51.13 -3.60
CA ASP A 159 31.07 52.34 -4.06
C ASP A 159 32.37 52.01 -4.85
N ILE A 160 32.69 52.63 -6.00
CA ILE A 160 33.94 52.25 -6.70
C ILE A 160 35.14 52.68 -5.88
N GLY A 161 35.99 51.72 -5.50
CA GLY A 161 37.17 51.96 -4.68
C GLY A 161 36.91 51.96 -3.17
N GLY A 162 35.66 51.73 -2.74
CA GLY A 162 35.35 51.28 -1.37
C GLY A 162 35.43 49.75 -1.25
N THR A 163 35.37 49.22 -0.03
CA THR A 163 35.30 47.77 0.21
C THR A 163 34.01 47.13 -0.32
N ALA A 164 33.04 47.92 -0.77
CA ALA A 164 31.89 47.52 -1.60
C ALA A 164 31.93 48.41 -2.85
N ALA A 165 31.60 47.91 -4.07
CA ALA A 165 31.84 48.51 -5.41
C ALA A 165 30.66 49.22 -6.12
N GLY A 166 30.83 50.43 -6.69
CA GLY A 166 29.73 51.35 -7.09
C GLY A 166 29.74 51.93 -8.48
N ASP A 167 29.15 53.10 -8.65
CA ASP A 167 29.11 53.80 -9.95
C ASP A 167 30.29 54.75 -10.14
N VAL A 168 30.83 54.81 -11.37
CA VAL A 168 31.89 55.75 -11.75
C VAL A 168 31.28 57.13 -11.92
N ASN A 169 31.53 58.05 -10.98
CA ASN A 169 31.29 59.47 -11.20
C ASN A 169 32.44 60.05 -12.03
N TYR A 170 32.22 60.32 -13.32
CA TYR A 170 33.23 60.96 -14.16
C TYR A 170 33.26 62.46 -13.88
N VAL A 171 34.22 62.91 -13.08
CA VAL A 171 34.44 64.34 -12.83
C VAL A 171 35.13 64.94 -14.04
N THR A 172 34.36 65.61 -14.89
CA THR A 172 34.93 66.56 -15.85
C THR A 172 35.23 67.86 -15.10
N GLY A 173 36.28 68.61 -15.48
CA GLY A 173 36.80 69.78 -14.77
C GLY A 173 35.83 70.96 -14.55
N ILE A 174 34.53 70.78 -14.75
CA ILE A 174 33.44 71.75 -14.57
C ILE A 174 32.28 71.23 -13.69
N GLY A 175 32.35 70.03 -13.10
CA GLY A 175 31.37 69.53 -12.14
C GLY A 175 31.14 68.01 -12.20
N THR A 176 30.39 67.50 -11.23
CA THR A 176 29.97 66.08 -11.19
C THR A 176 28.87 65.83 -12.20
N VAL A 177 29.13 65.04 -13.25
CA VAL A 177 28.10 64.60 -14.18
C VAL A 177 27.47 63.32 -13.63
N SER A 178 26.31 63.47 -13.00
CA SER A 178 25.43 62.34 -12.67
C SER A 178 24.47 62.14 -13.85
N ALA A 179 24.53 60.95 -14.45
CA ALA A 179 23.73 60.42 -15.56
C ALA A 179 24.27 60.63 -16.99
N LEU A 180 24.40 59.48 -17.67
CA LEU A 180 24.81 59.25 -19.05
C LEU A 180 23.86 59.94 -20.05
N GLY A 181 24.10 61.21 -20.35
CA GLY A 181 23.51 61.91 -21.49
C GLY A 181 24.55 62.09 -22.60
N ASN A 182 24.48 61.24 -23.63
CA ASN A 182 25.10 61.38 -24.96
C ASN A 182 26.25 62.40 -25.11
N LEU A 183 27.50 61.95 -25.00
CA LEU A 183 28.69 62.72 -25.42
C LEU A 183 28.82 62.66 -26.95
N GLY A 184 27.86 63.26 -27.65
CA GLY A 184 27.87 63.40 -29.10
C GLY A 184 28.49 64.71 -29.54
N ALA A 185 29.44 64.61 -30.46
CA ALA A 185 30.13 65.66 -31.23
C ALA A 185 31.34 66.34 -30.57
N THR A 186 32.49 65.70 -30.80
CA THR A 186 33.81 66.29 -31.00
C THR A 186 33.76 67.67 -31.67
N GLU A 187 34.02 68.74 -30.92
CA GLU A 187 34.47 69.99 -31.54
C GLU A 187 35.93 69.79 -31.98
N ALA A 188 36.15 69.90 -33.28
CA ALA A 188 37.45 69.73 -33.91
C ALA A 188 38.44 70.77 -33.36
N ILE A 189 39.57 70.29 -32.83
CA ILE A 189 40.71 71.16 -32.52
C ILE A 189 41.37 71.51 -33.85
N ASP A 190 41.09 72.70 -34.37
CA ASP A 190 41.78 73.25 -35.54
C ASP A 190 43.20 73.69 -35.12
N TRP A 191 44.22 73.05 -35.70
CA TRP A 191 45.61 73.46 -35.56
C TRP A 191 45.98 74.29 -36.78
N SER A 192 45.72 75.60 -36.71
CA SER A 192 46.33 76.60 -37.58
C SER A 192 47.74 76.95 -37.08
#